data_AF-A0A160PGB5-F1
#
_entry.id   AF-A0A160PGB5-F1
#
_cell.length_a   1.000
_cell.length_b   1.000
_cell.length_c   1.000
_cell.angle_alpha   90.00
_cell.angle_beta   90.00
_cell.angle_gamma   90.00
#
_symmetry.space_group_name_H-M   'P 1'
#
loop_
_entity.id
_entity.type
_entity.pdbx_description
1 polymer ?
#
loop_
_entity_poly.entity_id
_entity_poly.type
_entity_poly.pdbx_seq_one_letter_code
_entity_poly.pdbx_strand_id
1 'polypeptide(L)'
;MRRTRNTLSHLRERVPAEQAGEGPAPHCPEAALPSPDPLRGPPSPAEGRGAFAGALLATFLLTPPAFADDKAACAEGIGAVKAQVEKLAPDAVPQKLKRALKIAEREQGEGEFDECLEALDDAKRALPK
;
A
#
# COMPACT_ATOMS: atom_id res chain seq x y z
N MET A 1 -55.45 -0.31 -29.31
CA MET A 1 -54.05 -0.51 -29.78
C MET A 1 -53.16 0.55 -29.14
N ARG A 2 -51.97 0.12 -28.69
CA ARG A 2 -50.96 0.92 -27.97
C ARG A 2 -50.26 1.89 -28.92
N ARG A 3 -49.92 3.11 -28.46
CA ARG A 3 -48.60 3.78 -28.63
C ARG A 3 -48.66 5.21 -28.08
N THR A 4 -48.10 5.41 -26.89
CA THR A 4 -46.75 5.97 -26.61
C THR A 4 -46.80 7.49 -26.43
N ARG A 5 -46.91 7.91 -25.16
CA ARG A 5 -46.58 9.26 -24.72
C ARG A 5 -45.09 9.47 -24.94
N ASN A 6 -44.80 10.36 -25.87
CA ASN A 6 -43.52 11.01 -26.05
C ASN A 6 -43.42 12.12 -24.99
N THR A 7 -42.69 11.87 -23.90
CA THR A 7 -42.23 12.93 -23.00
C THR A 7 -40.72 12.83 -22.91
N LEU A 8 -40.10 13.48 -23.89
CA LEU A 8 -38.75 14.02 -23.85
C LEU A 8 -38.45 14.65 -22.47
N SER A 9 -37.29 14.27 -21.95
CA SER A 9 -36.23 15.23 -21.60
C SER A 9 -36.54 16.29 -20.55
N HIS A 10 -36.66 15.91 -19.28
CA HIS A 10 -36.45 16.87 -18.19
C HIS A 10 -35.95 16.18 -16.91
N LEU A 11 -34.74 15.63 -16.94
CA LEU A 11 -33.92 15.41 -15.74
C LEU A 11 -32.44 15.50 -16.14
N ARG A 12 -32.07 16.69 -16.62
CA ARG A 12 -30.70 17.17 -16.75
C ARG A 12 -30.28 17.63 -15.36
N GLU A 13 -29.88 16.69 -14.51
CA GLU A 13 -29.24 17.03 -13.23
C GLU A 13 -27.87 17.67 -13.49
N ARG A 14 -27.61 18.69 -12.67
CA ARG A 14 -26.51 19.62 -12.80
C ARG A 14 -25.24 18.98 -12.22
N VAL A 15 -24.20 18.92 -13.03
CA VAL A 15 -22.81 18.78 -12.59
C VAL A 15 -22.26 20.17 -12.30
N PRO A 16 -21.65 20.41 -11.13
CA PRO A 16 -20.59 21.40 -10.99
C PRO A 16 -19.23 20.70 -11.05
N ALA A 17 -18.47 21.04 -12.07
CA ALA A 17 -17.03 20.82 -12.17
C ALA A 17 -16.32 22.14 -11.85
N GLU A 18 -15.30 22.08 -11.00
CA GLU A 18 -14.04 22.87 -10.94
C GLU A 18 -13.58 22.93 -9.48
N GLN A 19 -12.45 22.33 -9.10
CA GLN A 19 -11.05 22.65 -9.44
C GLN A 19 -10.58 24.01 -8.92
N ALA A 20 -9.72 23.94 -7.89
CA ALA A 20 -8.64 24.86 -7.53
C ALA A 20 -8.12 24.31 -6.18
N GLY A 21 -6.86 24.03 -5.91
CA GLY A 21 -5.59 24.44 -6.52
C GLY A 21 -4.57 24.36 -5.38
N GLU A 22 -3.32 24.02 -5.72
CA GLU A 22 -2.09 24.20 -4.95
C GLU A 22 -1.97 23.73 -3.48
N GLY A 23 -0.97 22.86 -3.23
CA GLY A 23 -0.26 22.80 -1.95
C GLY A 23 0.54 24.09 -1.66
N PRO A 24 1.16 24.23 -0.47
CA PRO A 24 2.35 23.42 -0.17
C PRO A 24 2.54 22.99 1.31
N ALA A 25 2.96 21.74 1.48
CA ALA A 25 3.94 21.22 2.45
C ALA A 25 3.74 21.53 3.97
N PRO A 26 4.62 21.04 4.88
CA PRO A 26 4.29 19.89 5.72
C PRO A 26 4.29 20.24 7.21
N HIS A 27 3.37 19.63 7.98
CA HIS A 27 3.42 19.69 9.43
C HIS A 27 3.23 18.27 9.97
N CYS A 28 4.34 17.58 10.19
CA CYS A 28 4.38 16.46 11.12
C CYS A 28 4.33 17.03 12.54
N PRO A 29 3.29 16.77 13.36
CA PRO A 29 3.50 16.69 14.80
C PRO A 29 4.14 15.33 15.08
N GLU A 30 5.46 15.40 15.28
CA GLU A 30 6.32 14.42 15.93
C GLU A 30 5.57 13.67 17.04
N ALA A 31 5.14 12.44 16.73
CA ALA A 31 4.59 11.54 17.72
C ALA A 31 5.72 11.13 18.65
N ALA A 32 5.60 11.56 19.91
CA ALA A 32 6.48 11.27 21.02
C ALA A 32 6.86 9.78 21.07
N LEU A 33 8.13 9.50 20.78
CA LEU A 33 8.76 8.23 21.13
C LEU A 33 9.01 8.19 22.65
N PRO A 34 8.82 7.03 23.31
CA PRO A 34 9.23 6.86 24.70
C PRO A 34 10.76 6.92 24.83
N SER A 35 11.23 7.75 25.76
CA SER A 35 12.65 7.85 26.14
C SER A 35 13.24 6.49 26.53
N PRO A 36 14.41 6.09 26.01
CA PRO A 36 15.19 5.02 26.59
C PRO A 36 15.93 5.52 27.85
N ASP A 37 15.75 4.80 28.96
CA ASP A 37 16.45 4.95 30.23
C ASP A 37 17.98 5.12 30.05
N PRO A 38 18.57 6.22 30.53
CA PRO A 38 19.99 6.29 30.77
C PRO A 38 20.22 5.80 32.20
N LEU A 39 20.69 4.57 32.40
CA LEU A 39 21.52 4.15 33.56
C LEU A 39 21.67 2.62 33.58
N ARG A 40 22.55 2.09 32.74
CA ARG A 40 23.28 0.86 33.08
C ARG A 40 24.75 1.09 32.76
N GLY A 41 25.49 1.45 33.80
CA GLY A 41 26.90 1.81 33.72
C GLY A 41 27.79 0.67 33.19
N PRO A 42 29.01 0.99 32.75
CA PRO A 42 29.94 0.01 32.20
C PRO A 42 30.51 -0.89 33.33
N PRO A 43 30.59 -2.22 33.14
CA PRO A 43 31.55 -3.00 33.89
C PRO A 43 32.96 -2.69 33.35
N SER A 44 33.82 -2.19 34.24
CA SER A 44 35.26 -2.04 34.02
C SER A 44 35.99 -3.38 34.31
N PRO A 45 37.30 -3.48 34.03
CA PRO A 45 37.87 -4.34 33.00
C PRO A 45 38.35 -5.69 33.54
N ALA A 46 38.24 -6.75 32.74
CA ALA A 46 38.98 -7.98 32.94
C ALA A 46 39.79 -8.30 31.67
N GLU A 47 41.09 -8.34 31.87
CA GLU A 47 42.18 -8.83 31.02
C GLU A 47 41.81 -9.79 29.88
N GLY A 48 42.34 -9.53 28.69
CA GLY A 48 42.30 -10.47 27.57
C GLY A 48 43.15 -10.00 26.39
N ARG A 49 44.43 -10.35 26.39
CA ARG A 49 45.40 -10.13 25.31
C ARG A 49 44.88 -10.74 24.00
N GLY A 50 44.82 -9.95 22.93
CA GLY A 50 44.53 -10.43 21.58
C GLY A 50 44.60 -9.31 20.56
N ALA A 51 45.79 -9.07 20.01
CA ALA A 51 45.99 -8.19 18.89
C ALA A 51 45.32 -8.77 17.64
N PHE A 52 44.21 -8.18 17.18
CA PHE A 52 43.73 -8.32 15.81
C PHE A 52 43.80 -6.95 15.15
N ALA A 53 44.93 -6.73 14.47
CA ALA A 53 45.15 -5.59 13.61
C ALA A 53 44.25 -5.68 12.36
N GLY A 54 43.56 -4.58 12.06
CA GLY A 54 43.40 -4.11 10.69
C GLY A 54 42.22 -4.63 9.87
N ALA A 55 41.37 -3.67 9.48
CA ALA A 55 40.52 -3.67 8.29
C ALA A 55 39.20 -4.49 8.33
N LEU A 56 38.22 -4.02 9.11
CA LEU A 56 36.80 -4.18 8.75
C LEU A 56 36.44 -3.09 7.72
N LEU A 57 36.80 -3.32 6.46
CA LEU A 57 36.40 -2.49 5.33
C LEU A 57 34.92 -2.78 5.01
N ALA A 58 34.06 -1.87 5.48
CA ALA A 58 32.79 -1.47 4.89
C ALA A 58 31.97 -2.54 4.15
N THR A 59 31.21 -3.35 4.88
CA THR A 59 29.97 -3.92 4.36
C THR A 59 28.92 -2.82 4.28
N PHE A 60 28.98 -2.00 3.22
CA PHE A 60 27.83 -1.19 2.82
C PHE A 60 26.67 -2.16 2.56
N LEU A 61 25.65 -2.06 3.41
CA LEU A 61 24.39 -2.76 3.30
C LEU A 61 23.79 -2.50 1.92
N LEU A 62 23.90 -3.47 1.00
CA LEU A 62 23.03 -3.56 -0.17
C LEU A 62 21.65 -4.02 0.31
N THR A 63 20.94 -3.18 1.08
CA THR A 63 19.49 -3.37 1.19
C THR A 63 18.92 -2.87 -0.14
N PRO A 64 18.28 -3.72 -0.96
CA PRO A 64 17.52 -3.20 -2.07
C PRO A 64 16.46 -2.23 -1.51
N PRO A 65 16.10 -1.19 -2.29
CA PRO A 65 14.97 -0.36 -1.91
C PRO A 65 13.73 -1.26 -1.85
N ALA A 66 13.17 -1.44 -0.65
CA ALA A 66 11.97 -2.28 -0.43
C ALA A 66 10.86 -1.94 -1.45
N PHE A 67 10.71 -0.65 -1.76
CA PHE A 67 9.86 -0.11 -2.82
C PHE A 67 9.88 -0.84 -4.17
N ALA A 68 11.03 -1.37 -4.62
CA ALA A 68 11.10 -2.07 -5.91
C ALA A 68 10.50 -3.49 -5.82
N ASP A 69 10.77 -4.17 -4.71
CA ASP A 69 10.17 -5.47 -4.40
C ASP A 69 8.67 -5.33 -4.14
N ASP A 70 8.24 -4.31 -3.40
CA ASP A 70 6.83 -4.06 -3.10
C ASP A 70 6.03 -3.70 -4.36
N LYS A 71 6.62 -2.94 -5.30
CA LYS A 71 6.02 -2.68 -6.61
C LYS A 71 5.78 -3.96 -7.40
N ALA A 72 6.78 -4.84 -7.46
CA ALA A 72 6.65 -6.11 -8.18
C ALA A 72 5.62 -7.02 -7.50
N ALA A 73 5.68 -7.14 -6.17
CA ALA A 73 4.76 -7.93 -5.36
C ALA A 73 3.30 -7.45 -5.49
N CYS A 74 3.08 -6.14 -5.48
CA CYS A 74 1.77 -5.53 -5.72
C CYS A 74 1.26 -5.86 -7.14
N ALA A 75 2.08 -5.65 -8.18
CA ALA A 75 1.69 -5.92 -9.57
C ALA A 75 1.34 -7.40 -9.79
N GLU A 76 2.19 -8.31 -9.31
CA GLU A 76 1.99 -9.76 -9.41
C GLU A 76 0.77 -10.21 -8.59
N GLY A 77 0.60 -9.66 -7.39
CA GLY A 77 -0.52 -9.95 -6.50
C GLY A 77 -1.87 -9.57 -7.12
N ILE A 78 -1.96 -8.40 -7.76
CA ILE A 78 -3.17 -7.97 -8.48
C ILE A 78 -3.47 -8.94 -9.62
N GLY A 79 -2.47 -9.32 -10.40
CA GLY A 79 -2.62 -10.30 -11.49
C GLY A 79 -3.12 -11.65 -10.99
N ALA A 80 -2.54 -12.16 -9.90
CA ALA A 80 -2.91 -13.44 -9.31
C ALA A 80 -4.35 -13.43 -8.77
N VAL A 81 -4.77 -12.37 -8.08
CA VAL A 81 -6.15 -12.26 -7.57
C VAL A 81 -7.13 -12.11 -8.73
N LYS A 82 -6.84 -11.28 -9.74
CA LYS A 82 -7.67 -11.17 -10.95
C LYS A 82 -7.87 -12.51 -11.65
N ALA A 83 -6.80 -13.29 -11.82
CA ALA A 83 -6.89 -14.63 -12.40
C ALA A 83 -7.76 -15.59 -11.56
N GLN A 84 -7.84 -15.40 -10.24
CA GLN A 84 -8.78 -16.15 -9.39
C GLN A 84 -10.21 -15.65 -9.58
N VAL A 85 -10.42 -14.34 -9.68
CA VAL A 85 -11.74 -13.74 -9.97
C VAL A 85 -12.31 -14.22 -11.30
N GLU A 86 -11.48 -14.35 -12.33
CA GLU A 86 -11.89 -14.85 -13.65
C GLU A 86 -12.37 -16.30 -13.61
N LYS A 87 -11.90 -17.10 -12.64
CA LYS A 87 -12.37 -18.48 -12.43
C LYS A 87 -13.69 -18.53 -11.65
N LEU A 88 -14.07 -17.44 -11.00
CA LEU A 88 -15.33 -17.33 -10.27
C LEU A 88 -16.44 -16.88 -11.21
N ALA A 89 -17.65 -17.36 -10.96
CA ALA A 89 -18.83 -16.81 -11.62
C ALA A 89 -19.01 -15.34 -11.20
N PRO A 90 -19.43 -14.43 -12.10
CA PRO A 90 -19.49 -12.99 -11.81
C PRO A 90 -20.45 -12.61 -10.67
N ASP A 91 -21.45 -13.46 -10.41
CA ASP A 91 -22.37 -13.41 -9.27
C ASP A 91 -21.73 -13.91 -7.96
N ALA A 92 -20.74 -14.79 -8.04
CA ALA A 92 -20.01 -15.33 -6.90
C ALA A 92 -18.85 -14.42 -6.44
N VAL A 93 -18.49 -13.37 -7.21
CA VAL A 93 -17.41 -12.44 -6.85
C VAL A 93 -17.91 -11.43 -5.80
N PRO A 94 -17.38 -11.46 -4.56
CA PRO A 94 -17.85 -10.56 -3.50
C PRO A 94 -17.58 -9.10 -3.83
N GLN A 95 -18.51 -8.20 -3.48
CA GLN A 95 -18.33 -6.76 -3.68
C GLN A 95 -17.11 -6.21 -2.94
N LYS A 96 -16.81 -6.77 -1.75
CA LYS A 96 -15.59 -6.44 -0.99
C LYS A 96 -14.33 -6.73 -1.79
N LEU A 97 -14.28 -7.86 -2.49
CA LEU A 97 -13.15 -8.22 -3.33
C LEU A 97 -12.98 -7.26 -4.51
N LYS A 98 -14.07 -6.92 -5.21
CA LYS A 98 -14.04 -5.95 -6.33
C LYS A 98 -13.52 -4.59 -5.88
N ARG A 99 -13.96 -4.14 -4.69
CA ARG A 99 -13.51 -2.88 -4.10
C ARG A 99 -12.04 -2.92 -3.70
N ALA A 100 -11.60 -3.99 -3.03
CA ALA A 100 -10.21 -4.16 -2.61
C ALA A 100 -9.26 -4.21 -3.81
N LEU A 101 -9.61 -4.94 -4.88
CA LEU A 101 -8.86 -4.93 -6.14
C LEU A 101 -8.77 -3.53 -6.76
N LYS A 102 -9.87 -2.78 -6.79
CA LYS A 102 -9.87 -1.42 -7.34
C LYS A 102 -9.01 -0.46 -6.51
N ILE A 103 -8.93 -0.66 -5.20
CA ILE A 103 -8.03 0.11 -4.34
C ILE A 103 -6.59 -0.26 -4.67
N ALA A 104 -6.23 -1.55 -4.66
CA ALA A 104 -4.89 -2.01 -5.01
C ALA A 104 -4.42 -1.46 -6.37
N GLU A 105 -5.27 -1.46 -7.40
CA GLU A 105 -4.95 -0.86 -8.72
C GLU A 105 -4.70 0.65 -8.66
N ARG A 106 -5.45 1.38 -7.82
CA ARG A 106 -5.28 2.82 -7.63
C ARG A 106 -3.93 3.08 -6.96
N GLU A 107 -3.67 2.42 -5.82
CA GLU A 107 -2.43 2.60 -5.06
C GLU A 107 -1.20 2.22 -5.89
N GLN A 108 -1.29 1.13 -6.69
CA GLN A 108 -0.25 0.75 -7.65
C GLN A 108 0.06 1.87 -8.66
N GLY A 109 -0.96 2.59 -9.12
CA GLY A 109 -0.83 3.71 -10.05
C GLY A 109 -0.31 4.99 -9.40
N GLU A 110 -0.58 5.18 -8.10
CA GLU A 110 -0.11 6.30 -7.29
C GLU A 110 1.30 6.10 -6.75
N GLY A 111 1.80 4.86 -6.73
CA GLY A 111 3.13 4.50 -6.24
C GLY A 111 3.18 4.15 -4.75
N GLU A 112 2.01 4.09 -4.12
CA GLU A 112 1.80 3.72 -2.72
C GLU A 112 1.75 2.17 -2.62
N PHE A 113 2.92 1.53 -2.72
CA PHE A 113 3.00 0.07 -2.84
C PHE A 113 2.70 -0.66 -1.54
N ASP A 114 3.00 -0.07 -0.39
CA ASP A 114 2.69 -0.65 0.93
C ASP A 114 1.16 -0.74 1.12
N GLU A 115 0.46 0.33 0.77
CA GLU A 115 -1.00 0.44 0.77
C GLU A 115 -1.62 -0.50 -0.26
N CYS A 116 -0.97 -0.69 -1.42
CA CYS A 116 -1.40 -1.69 -2.39
C CYS A 116 -1.36 -3.11 -1.80
N LEU A 117 -0.29 -3.46 -1.08
CA LEU A 117 -0.13 -4.79 -0.49
C LEU A 117 -1.19 -5.06 0.59
N GLU A 118 -1.52 -4.05 1.40
CA GLU A 118 -2.63 -4.12 2.36
C GLU A 118 -3.98 -4.34 1.65
N ALA A 119 -4.27 -3.56 0.60
CA ALA A 119 -5.49 -3.73 -0.20
C ALA A 119 -5.54 -5.09 -0.92
N LEU A 120 -4.39 -5.65 -1.29
CA LEU A 120 -4.28 -6.99 -1.84
C LEU A 120 -4.55 -8.09 -0.81
N ASP A 121 -4.09 -7.93 0.42
CA ASP A 121 -4.41 -8.85 1.51
C ASP A 121 -5.92 -8.87 1.78
N ASP A 122 -6.56 -7.70 1.80
CA ASP A 122 -8.02 -7.58 1.87
C ASP A 122 -8.72 -8.29 0.70
N ALA A 123 -8.20 -8.13 -0.53
CA ALA A 123 -8.74 -8.80 -1.71
C ALA A 123 -8.62 -10.32 -1.59
N LYS A 124 -7.45 -10.83 -1.13
CA LYS A 124 -7.20 -12.26 -0.90
C LYS A 124 -8.11 -12.83 0.19
N ARG A 125 -8.34 -12.10 1.28
CA ARG A 125 -9.26 -12.49 2.36
C ARG A 125 -10.71 -12.55 1.90
N ALA A 126 -11.07 -11.68 0.95
CA ALA A 126 -12.42 -11.63 0.38
C ALA A 126 -12.65 -12.69 -0.71
N LEU A 127 -11.65 -13.49 -1.09
CA LEU A 127 -11.86 -14.60 -2.01
C LEU A 127 -12.73 -15.68 -1.34
N PRO A 128 -13.72 -16.22 -2.05
CA PRO A 128 -14.40 -17.44 -1.61
C PRO A 128 -13.39 -18.60 -1.61
N LYS A 129 -13.34 -19.35 -0.51
CA LYS A 129 -12.48 -20.53 -0.33
C LYS A 129 -13.13 -21.80 -0.86
#